data_AF-A0A961RPE9-F1
#
_entry.id   AF-A0A961RPE9-F1
#
_cell.length_a   1.000
_cell.length_b   1.000
_cell.length_c   1.000
_cell.angle_alpha   90.00
_cell.angle_beta   90.00
_cell.angle_gamma   90.00
#
_symmetry.space_group_name_H-M   'P 1'
#
loop_
_entity.id
_entity.type
_entity.pdbx_description
1 polymer ?
#
loop_
_entity_poly.entity_id
_entity_poly.type
_entity_poly.pdbx_seq_one_letter_code
_entity_poly.pdbx_strand_id
1 'polypeptide(L)'
;MASAARRELSLTAAGVMAVGLSAALFALLWLLREDDRARDPVMIAGGGFIANYRVSEIFAGFTAIAVKPVETGAILQADFADPAGGPPIRVSDRFRVRAPRMMLRTPALHGVEKGKPYAVTVRLLSRDGKREIWRHSMTLRSQVGSALIADKPLTIGPGYTPNPALKRE
;
A
#
# COMPACT_ATOMS: atom_id res chain seq x y z
N MET A 1 -56.04 4.12 -44.19
CA MET A 1 -55.92 3.70 -42.78
C MET A 1 -54.58 4.18 -42.25
N ALA A 2 -54.53 5.35 -41.60
CA ALA A 2 -53.42 5.82 -40.76
C ALA A 2 -53.80 7.21 -40.21
N SER A 3 -54.59 7.26 -39.14
CA SER A 3 -54.75 8.50 -38.37
C SER A 3 -53.58 8.60 -37.41
N ALA A 4 -52.53 9.31 -37.83
CA ALA A 4 -51.43 9.67 -36.96
C ALA A 4 -51.91 10.76 -36.01
N ALA A 5 -52.39 10.36 -34.84
CA ALA A 5 -52.80 11.26 -33.77
C ALA A 5 -51.59 12.05 -33.28
N ARG A 6 -51.40 13.28 -33.81
CA ARG A 6 -50.50 14.27 -33.21
C ARG A 6 -51.12 14.71 -31.90
N ARG A 7 -50.69 14.11 -30.79
CA ARG A 7 -50.95 14.64 -29.45
C ARG A 7 -50.13 15.92 -29.30
N GLU A 8 -50.79 17.07 -29.33
CA GLU A 8 -50.19 18.33 -28.88
C GLU A 8 -49.95 18.22 -27.37
N LEU A 9 -48.73 17.84 -27.00
CA LEU A 9 -48.29 17.83 -25.62
C LEU A 9 -48.23 19.26 -25.12
N SER A 10 -49.16 19.61 -24.22
CA SER A 10 -49.10 20.86 -23.46
C SER A 10 -47.72 21.02 -22.82
N LEU A 11 -47.15 22.23 -22.87
CA LEU A 11 -45.88 22.58 -22.21
C LEU A 11 -45.87 22.19 -20.73
N THR A 12 -47.04 22.23 -20.07
CA THR A 12 -47.20 21.80 -18.67
C THR A 12 -47.05 20.29 -18.50
N ALA A 13 -47.62 19.49 -19.42
CA ALA A 13 -47.50 18.03 -19.39
C ALA A 13 -46.08 17.57 -19.70
N ALA A 14 -45.41 18.23 -20.65
CA ALA A 14 -43.98 18.02 -20.92
C ALA A 14 -43.11 18.35 -19.70
N GLY A 15 -43.42 19.45 -18.98
CA GLY A 15 -42.73 19.83 -17.76
C GLY A 15 -42.87 18.81 -16.62
N VAL A 16 -44.08 18.31 -16.38
CA VAL A 16 -44.32 17.30 -15.33
C VAL A 16 -43.61 15.98 -15.64
N MET A 17 -43.64 15.53 -16.90
CA MET A 17 -42.90 14.32 -17.31
C MET A 17 -41.39 14.49 -17.16
N ALA A 18 -40.85 15.66 -17.50
CA ALA A 18 -39.41 15.95 -17.37
C ALA A 18 -38.97 15.94 -15.90
N VAL A 19 -39.75 16.53 -14.99
CA VAL A 19 -39.46 16.50 -13.55
C VAL A 19 -39.57 15.08 -13.00
N GLY A 20 -40.61 14.34 -13.39
CA GLY A 20 -40.79 12.94 -12.97
C GLY A 20 -39.63 12.04 -13.42
N LEU A 21 -39.20 12.20 -14.68
CA LEU A 21 -38.03 11.48 -15.21
C LEU A 21 -36.74 11.89 -14.48
N SER A 22 -36.55 13.19 -14.22
CA SER A 22 -35.37 13.69 -13.50
C SER A 22 -35.32 13.15 -12.07
N ALA A 23 -36.45 13.10 -11.38
CA ALA A 23 -36.56 12.53 -10.03
C ALA A 23 -36.29 11.01 -10.04
N ALA A 24 -36.81 10.29 -11.04
CA ALA A 24 -36.56 8.86 -11.20
C ALA A 24 -35.07 8.56 -11.49
N LEU A 25 -34.44 9.33 -12.38
CA LEU A 25 -33.01 9.23 -12.66
C LEU A 25 -32.17 9.60 -11.44
N PHE A 26 -32.54 10.63 -10.69
CA PHE A 26 -31.85 11.00 -9.46
C PHE A 26 -31.94 9.91 -8.39
N ALA A 27 -33.13 9.32 -8.19
CA ALA A 27 -33.32 8.20 -7.28
C ALA A 27 -32.50 6.97 -7.70
N LEU A 28 -32.45 6.68 -9.00
CA LEU A 28 -31.65 5.59 -9.55
C LEU A 28 -30.14 5.85 -9.35
N LEU A 29 -29.66 7.06 -9.62
CA LEU A 29 -28.27 7.47 -9.37
C LEU A 29 -27.92 7.42 -7.88
N TRP A 30 -28.86 7.76 -7.00
CA TRP A 30 -28.67 7.66 -5.56
C TRP A 30 -28.56 6.21 -5.08
N LEU A 31 -29.37 5.31 -5.64
CA LEU A 31 -29.32 3.87 -5.37
C LEU A 31 -28.04 3.22 -5.92
N LEU A 32 -27.55 3.68 -7.07
CA LEU A 32 -26.31 3.21 -7.69
C LEU A 32 -25.05 3.89 -7.11
N ARG A 33 -25.19 4.83 -6.17
CA ARG A 33 -24.06 5.53 -5.59
C ARG A 33 -23.24 4.56 -4.74
N GLU A 34 -22.07 4.17 -5.25
CA GLU A 34 -21.09 3.46 -4.43
C GLU A 34 -20.59 4.38 -3.31
N ASP A 35 -20.77 3.97 -2.06
CA ASP A 35 -20.18 4.68 -0.93
C ASP A 35 -18.68 4.43 -0.91
N ASP A 36 -17.93 5.47 -1.25
CA ASP A 36 -16.47 5.55 -1.15
C ASP A 36 -15.94 5.31 0.27
N ARG A 37 -16.78 5.08 1.27
CA ARG A 37 -16.35 4.77 2.64
C ARG A 37 -15.81 3.36 2.79
N ALA A 38 -16.23 2.42 1.93
CA ALA A 38 -15.91 0.99 2.10
C ALA A 38 -14.52 0.59 1.55
N ARG A 39 -13.92 1.36 0.62
CA ARG A 39 -12.60 1.02 0.07
C ARG A 39 -11.46 1.42 1.02
N ASP A 40 -10.39 0.64 1.03
CA ASP A 40 -9.19 1.01 1.78
C ASP A 40 -8.55 2.29 1.20
N PRO A 41 -8.00 3.21 2.03
CA PRO A 41 -7.34 4.43 1.55
C PRO A 41 -5.96 4.13 0.93
N VAL A 42 -5.35 3.01 1.31
CA VAL A 42 -4.02 2.59 0.88
C VAL A 42 -4.07 1.15 0.39
N MET A 43 -3.48 0.90 -0.76
CA MET A 43 -3.29 -0.42 -1.34
C MET A 43 -1.82 -0.81 -1.25
N ILE A 44 -1.56 -2.07 -0.90
CA ILE A 44 -0.21 -2.63 -0.87
C ILE A 44 0.07 -3.26 -2.22
N ALA A 45 0.95 -2.65 -3.01
CA ALA A 45 1.22 -3.08 -4.38
C ALA A 45 2.11 -4.33 -4.46
N GLY A 46 2.90 -4.58 -3.41
CA GLY A 46 3.81 -5.71 -3.34
C GLY A 46 4.81 -5.54 -2.22
N GLY A 47 5.41 -6.63 -1.78
CA GLY A 47 6.40 -6.63 -0.72
C GLY A 47 7.09 -7.98 -0.58
N GLY A 48 8.15 -8.01 0.23
CA GLY A 48 8.93 -9.22 0.45
C GLY A 48 10.27 -8.91 1.09
N PHE A 49 11.14 -9.92 1.03
CA PHE A 49 12.51 -9.82 1.48
C PHE A 49 13.45 -9.57 0.30
N ILE A 50 14.40 -8.67 0.49
CA ILE A 50 15.45 -8.32 -0.46
C ILE A 50 16.77 -8.77 0.16
N ALA A 51 17.39 -9.79 -0.41
CA ALA A 51 18.70 -10.28 0.02
C ALA A 51 19.78 -9.73 -0.93
N ASN A 52 20.74 -8.98 -0.40
CA ASN A 52 21.89 -8.50 -1.14
C ASN A 52 23.13 -9.32 -0.74
N TYR A 53 23.50 -10.27 -1.60
CA TYR A 53 24.66 -11.15 -1.38
C TYR A 53 26.01 -10.43 -1.42
N ARG A 54 26.10 -9.25 -2.06
CA ARG A 54 27.37 -8.50 -2.18
C ARG A 54 27.77 -7.88 -0.85
N VAL A 55 26.81 -7.27 -0.18
CA VAL A 55 26.99 -6.64 1.14
C VAL A 55 26.56 -7.54 2.30
N SER A 56 26.02 -8.73 2.00
CA SER A 56 25.56 -9.72 2.98
C SER A 56 24.45 -9.22 3.91
N GLU A 57 23.48 -8.50 3.34
CA GLU A 57 22.35 -7.92 4.10
C GLU A 57 21.00 -8.40 3.56
N ILE A 58 20.04 -8.58 4.47
CA ILE A 58 18.64 -8.87 4.14
C ILE A 58 17.77 -7.73 4.64
N PHE A 59 16.80 -7.31 3.84
CA PHE A 59 15.81 -6.31 4.23
C PHE A 59 14.40 -6.84 4.00
N ALA A 60 13.44 -6.48 4.85
CA ALA A 60 12.03 -6.66 4.56
C ALA A 60 11.41 -5.32 4.15
N GLY A 61 10.50 -5.32 3.19
CA GLY A 61 9.82 -4.10 2.79
C GLY A 61 8.62 -4.33 1.90
N PHE A 62 7.86 -3.26 1.69
CA PHE A 62 6.72 -3.25 0.78
C PHE A 62 6.53 -1.87 0.15
N THR A 63 5.79 -1.84 -0.95
CA THR A 63 5.35 -0.61 -1.61
C THR A 63 3.87 -0.40 -1.34
N ALA A 64 3.54 0.78 -0.82
CA ALA A 64 2.17 1.24 -0.62
C ALA A 64 1.80 2.31 -1.65
N ILE A 65 0.52 2.32 -2.03
CA ILE A 65 -0.07 3.27 -2.96
C ILE A 65 -1.33 3.85 -2.31
N ALA A 66 -1.38 5.16 -2.14
CA ALA A 66 -2.60 5.88 -1.80
C ALA A 66 -3.58 5.80 -2.98
N VAL A 67 -4.67 5.06 -2.80
CA VAL A 67 -5.74 4.90 -3.80
C VAL A 67 -6.87 5.92 -3.60
N LYS A 68 -6.82 6.66 -2.48
CA LYS A 68 -7.68 7.80 -2.17
C LYS A 68 -6.86 9.02 -1.82
N PRO A 69 -7.45 10.22 -1.87
CA PRO A 69 -6.83 11.41 -1.31
C PRO A 69 -6.48 11.18 0.17
N VAL A 70 -5.19 11.11 0.47
CA VAL A 70 -4.66 11.08 1.84
C VAL A 70 -4.21 12.49 2.20
N GLU A 71 -4.40 12.87 3.45
CA GLU A 71 -3.92 14.15 3.97
C GLU A 71 -2.40 14.31 3.72
N THR A 72 -1.98 15.49 3.26
CA THR A 72 -0.55 15.75 3.07
C THR A 72 0.18 15.67 4.40
N GLY A 73 1.25 14.88 4.46
CA GLY A 73 2.00 14.65 5.68
C GLY A 73 1.42 13.59 6.60
N ALA A 74 0.34 12.90 6.20
CA ALA A 74 -0.10 11.66 6.85
C ALA A 74 1.05 10.65 6.92
N ILE A 75 1.09 9.89 7.99
CA ILE A 75 2.20 8.98 8.32
C ILE A 75 1.76 7.56 8.01
N LEU A 76 2.48 6.88 7.12
CA LEU A 76 2.37 5.44 6.97
C LEU A 76 3.41 4.80 7.88
N GLN A 77 2.96 3.99 8.84
CA GLN A 77 3.81 3.28 9.77
C GLN A 77 3.64 1.78 9.56
N ALA A 78 4.74 1.04 9.61
CA ALA A 78 4.75 -0.40 9.58
C ALA A 78 5.55 -0.97 10.75
N ASP A 79 4.94 -1.92 11.45
CA ASP A 79 5.58 -2.73 12.47
C ASP A 79 5.88 -4.10 11.87
N PHE A 80 7.16 -4.39 11.63
CA PHE A 80 7.64 -5.67 11.08
C PHE A 80 8.03 -6.59 12.24
N ALA A 81 7.65 -7.87 12.21
CA ALA A 81 8.16 -8.85 13.14
C ALA A 81 9.69 -8.99 13.00
N ASP A 82 10.41 -9.02 14.12
CA ASP A 82 11.86 -9.23 14.11
C ASP A 82 12.17 -10.73 13.90
N PRO A 83 12.86 -11.10 12.81
CA PRO A 83 13.25 -12.48 12.56
C PRO A 83 14.17 -13.08 13.63
N ALA A 84 14.96 -12.25 14.31
CA ALA A 84 15.82 -12.68 15.41
C ALA A 84 15.06 -12.93 16.73
N GLY A 85 13.74 -12.69 16.76
CA GLY A 85 12.89 -12.91 17.94
C GLY A 85 12.78 -11.72 18.88
N GLY A 86 13.29 -10.55 18.52
CA GLY A 86 13.17 -9.32 19.28
C GLY A 86 11.81 -8.60 19.12
N PRO A 87 11.71 -7.36 19.63
CA PRO A 87 10.50 -6.55 19.49
C PRO A 87 10.25 -6.16 18.02
N PRO A 88 9.00 -5.87 17.62
CA PRO A 88 8.71 -5.45 16.26
C PRO A 88 9.50 -4.22 15.82
N ILE A 89 10.07 -4.28 14.63
CA ILE A 89 10.83 -3.21 14.00
C ILE A 89 9.85 -2.22 13.38
N ARG A 90 9.78 -1.02 13.97
CA ARG A 90 8.92 0.05 13.49
C ARG A 90 9.62 0.92 12.46
N VAL A 91 8.99 1.08 11.30
CA VAL A 91 9.43 1.99 10.23
C VAL A 91 8.26 2.90 9.87
N SER A 92 8.53 4.17 9.60
CA SER A 92 7.49 5.12 9.20
C SER A 92 8.00 6.11 8.17
N ASP A 93 7.13 6.51 7.24
CA ASP A 93 7.37 7.61 6.31
C ASP A 93 6.09 8.42 6.08
N ARG A 94 6.21 9.60 5.47
CA ARG A 94 5.11 10.54 5.26
C ARG A 94 4.73 10.67 3.79
N PHE A 95 3.43 10.72 3.52
CA PHE A 95 2.94 11.04 2.18
C PHE A 95 3.27 12.48 1.82
N ARG A 96 3.91 12.66 0.66
CA ARG A 96 4.27 13.97 0.11
C ARG A 96 3.23 14.40 -0.91
N VAL A 97 3.19 15.70 -1.18
CA VAL A 97 2.33 16.29 -2.22
C VAL A 97 2.63 15.62 -3.56
N ARG A 98 1.59 15.11 -4.25
CA ARG A 98 1.69 14.42 -5.56
C ARG A 98 2.57 13.16 -5.57
N ALA A 99 2.84 12.54 -4.41
CA ALA A 99 3.55 11.28 -4.32
C ALA A 99 2.64 10.19 -3.71
N PRO A 100 1.76 9.57 -4.51
CA PRO A 100 0.82 8.56 -3.99
C PRO A 100 1.52 7.24 -3.66
N ARG A 101 2.76 7.02 -4.10
CA ARG A 101 3.52 5.78 -3.90
C ARG A 101 4.65 6.01 -2.90
N MET A 102 4.85 5.06 -1.99
CA MET A 102 5.99 5.05 -1.08
C MET A 102 6.45 3.62 -0.78
N MET A 103 7.74 3.48 -0.46
CA MET A 103 8.34 2.21 -0.09
C MET A 103 8.82 2.29 1.36
N LEU A 104 8.37 1.35 2.19
CA LEU A 104 8.90 1.17 3.54
C LEU A 104 9.78 -0.07 3.57
N ARG A 105 10.92 0.05 4.24
CA ARG A 105 11.89 -1.03 4.37
C ARG A 105 12.54 -1.00 5.74
N THR A 106 12.75 -2.17 6.33
CA THR A 106 13.52 -2.33 7.56
C THR A 106 15.00 -1.96 7.35
N PRO A 107 15.74 -1.73 8.44
CA PRO A 107 17.18 -1.91 8.47
C PRO A 107 17.58 -3.36 8.08
N ALA A 108 18.89 -3.61 8.00
CA ALA A 108 19.41 -4.96 7.77
C ALA A 108 18.92 -5.90 8.88
N LEU A 109 18.40 -7.06 8.46
CA LEU A 109 17.83 -8.09 9.31
C LEU A 109 18.80 -9.27 9.45
N HIS A 110 18.80 -9.87 10.63
CA HIS A 110 19.52 -11.09 10.94
C HIS A 110 18.53 -12.17 11.38
N GLY A 111 18.91 -13.45 11.27
CA GLY A 111 18.06 -14.57 11.70
C GLY A 111 16.84 -14.83 10.80
N VAL A 112 16.89 -14.43 9.53
CA VAL A 112 15.79 -14.69 8.58
C VAL A 112 15.80 -16.17 8.19
N GLU A 113 14.67 -16.84 8.37
CA GLU A 113 14.47 -18.23 7.96
C GLU A 113 13.74 -18.30 6.62
N LYS A 114 14.19 -19.20 5.74
CA LYS A 114 13.55 -19.42 4.44
C LYS A 114 12.14 -19.99 4.63
N GLY A 115 11.16 -19.39 3.95
CA GLY A 115 9.77 -19.85 3.94
C GLY A 115 8.95 -19.47 5.19
N LYS A 116 9.59 -19.00 6.26
CA LYS A 116 8.90 -18.58 7.50
C LYS A 116 8.07 -17.32 7.25
N PRO A 117 6.78 -17.30 7.65
CA PRO A 117 5.95 -16.10 7.56
C PRO A 117 6.26 -15.15 8.72
N TYR A 118 6.59 -13.91 8.39
CA TYR A 118 6.80 -12.83 9.35
C TYR A 118 5.66 -11.82 9.25
N ALA A 119 5.04 -11.50 10.38
CA ALA A 119 3.90 -10.59 10.43
C ALA A 119 4.35 -9.15 10.19
N VAL A 120 3.52 -8.40 9.46
CA VAL A 120 3.67 -6.95 9.25
C VAL A 120 2.34 -6.28 9.50
N THR A 121 2.34 -5.29 10.39
CA THR A 121 1.16 -4.47 10.66
C THR A 121 1.39 -3.07 10.13
N VAL A 122 0.59 -2.66 9.15
CA VAL A 122 0.62 -1.34 8.54
C VAL A 122 -0.49 -0.48 9.13
N ARG A 123 -0.18 0.78 9.43
CA ARG A 123 -1.11 1.77 9.96
C ARG A 123 -0.95 3.06 9.18
N LEU A 124 -2.06 3.66 8.80
CA LEU A 124 -2.11 5.04 8.31
C LEU A 124 -2.54 5.93 9.47
N LEU A 125 -1.69 6.88 9.83
CA LEU A 125 -1.96 7.85 10.88
C LEU A 125 -2.15 9.24 10.27
N SER A 126 -2.90 10.10 10.97
CA SER A 126 -2.99 11.53 10.66
C SER A 126 -1.62 12.21 10.68
N ARG A 127 -1.54 13.43 10.13
CA ARG A 127 -0.30 14.21 10.06
C ARG A 127 0.39 14.43 11.41
N ASP A 128 -0.40 14.52 12.49
CA ASP A 128 0.07 14.67 13.87
C ASP A 128 0.40 13.34 14.57
N GLY A 129 0.15 12.19 13.92
CA GLY A 129 0.38 10.85 14.45
C GLY A 129 -0.61 10.39 15.53
N LYS A 130 -1.64 11.19 15.85
CA LYS A 130 -2.54 10.90 16.99
C LYS A 130 -3.73 10.02 16.63
N ARG A 131 -4.23 10.12 15.39
CA ARG A 131 -5.43 9.40 14.94
C ARG A 131 -5.03 8.32 13.95
N GLU A 132 -5.43 7.08 14.23
CA GLU A 132 -5.36 5.99 13.27
C GLU A 132 -6.52 6.11 12.28
N ILE A 133 -6.19 6.23 11.00
CA ILE A 133 -7.14 6.36 9.90
C ILE A 133 -7.43 4.98 9.31
N TRP A 134 -6.42 4.11 9.27
CA TRP A 134 -6.51 2.78 8.68
C TRP A 134 -5.46 1.83 9.24
N ARG A 135 -5.76 0.53 9.23
CA ARG A 135 -4.88 -0.55 9.66
C ARG A 135 -5.03 -1.74 8.74
N HIS A 136 -3.92 -2.40 8.46
CA HIS A 136 -3.89 -3.64 7.70
C HIS A 136 -2.78 -4.55 8.19
N SER A 137 -3.05 -5.85 8.22
CA SER A 137 -2.09 -6.87 8.64
C SER A 137 -1.83 -7.82 7.48
N MET A 138 -0.56 -8.11 7.24
CA MET A 138 -0.12 -9.04 6.21
C MET A 138 1.04 -9.89 6.73
N THR A 139 1.45 -10.89 5.95
CA THR A 139 2.67 -11.66 6.22
C THR A 139 3.61 -11.60 5.04
N LEU A 140 4.90 -11.42 5.31
CA LEU A 140 5.96 -11.52 4.31
C LEU A 140 6.72 -12.83 4.51
N ARG A 141 7.16 -13.45 3.42
CA ARG A 141 7.98 -14.67 3.43
C ARG A 141 9.26 -14.43 2.67
N SER A 142 10.39 -14.89 3.21
CA SER A 142 11.65 -14.85 2.49
C SER A 142 11.86 -16.14 1.69
N GLN A 143 12.36 -16.02 0.46
CA GLN A 143 12.80 -17.16 -0.35
C GLN A 143 14.25 -17.59 -0.02
N VAL A 144 14.98 -16.75 0.71
CA VAL A 144 16.39 -16.95 1.10
C VAL A 144 16.51 -16.75 2.61
N GLY A 145 17.15 -17.69 3.30
CA GLY A 145 17.46 -17.56 4.72
C GLY A 145 18.83 -16.93 4.95
N SER A 146 19.07 -16.39 6.15
CA SER A 146 20.37 -15.84 6.56
C SER A 146 21.49 -16.87 6.45
N ALA A 147 21.21 -18.17 6.60
CA ALA A 147 22.20 -19.24 6.43
C ALA A 147 22.77 -19.38 5.00
N LEU A 148 22.11 -18.80 3.99
CA LEU A 148 22.61 -18.79 2.61
C LEU A 148 23.42 -17.54 2.28
N ILE A 149 23.51 -16.59 3.21
CA ILE A 149 24.27 -15.35 3.04
C ILE A 149 25.54 -15.47 3.86
N ALA A 150 26.65 -14.93 3.34
CA ALA A 150 27.92 -14.95 4.04
C ALA A 150 27.86 -14.08 5.31
N ASP A 151 28.60 -14.46 6.36
CA ASP A 151 28.69 -13.66 7.59
C ASP A 151 29.38 -12.31 7.38
N LYS A 152 30.18 -12.19 6.32
CA LYS A 152 30.92 -10.99 5.95
C LYS A 152 30.60 -10.60 4.50
N PRO A 153 30.50 -9.29 4.20
CA PRO A 153 30.27 -8.81 2.85
C PRO A 153 31.36 -9.30 1.89
N LEU A 154 30.98 -9.71 0.69
CA LEU A 154 31.91 -10.13 -0.35
C LEU A 154 32.71 -8.94 -0.92
N THR A 155 32.12 -7.76 -0.87
CA THR A 155 32.68 -6.53 -1.41
C THR A 155 32.48 -5.36 -0.46
N ILE A 156 33.43 -4.43 -0.45
CA ILE A 156 33.41 -3.23 0.37
C ILE A 156 33.53 -1.96 -0.49
N GLY A 157 32.95 -0.86 0.02
CA GLY A 157 33.02 0.46 -0.60
C GLY A 157 32.15 0.62 -1.86
N PRO A 158 32.02 1.86 -2.37
CA PRO A 158 31.16 2.19 -3.51
C PRO A 158 31.62 1.54 -4.83
N GLY A 159 32.90 1.15 -4.92
CA GLY A 159 33.47 0.47 -6.08
C GLY A 159 33.35 -1.06 -6.06
N TYR A 160 32.70 -1.64 -5.05
CA TYR A 160 32.58 -3.10 -4.88
C TYR A 160 33.94 -3.82 -4.87
N THR A 161 34.93 -3.26 -4.18
CA THR A 161 36.25 -3.88 -4.05
C THR A 161 36.12 -5.19 -3.28
N PRO A 162 36.74 -6.30 -3.71
CA PRO A 162 36.71 -7.56 -2.97
C PRO A 162 37.14 -7.37 -1.51
N ASN A 163 36.38 -7.94 -0.57
CA ASN A 163 36.65 -7.76 0.86
C ASN A 163 37.99 -8.42 1.24
N PRO A 164 39.00 -7.64 1.68
CA PRO A 164 40.30 -8.19 2.09
C PRO A 164 40.19 -9.20 3.24
N ALA A 165 39.20 -9.04 4.12
CA ALA A 165 38.96 -9.91 5.26
C ALA A 165 38.45 -11.32 4.90
N LEU A 166 38.19 -11.58 3.61
CA LEU A 166 37.81 -12.90 3.09
C LEU A 166 38.99 -13.65 2.46
N LYS A 167 40.15 -13.01 2.28
CA LYS A 167 41.35 -13.72 1.86
C LYS A 167 41.75 -14.67 3.00
N ARG A 168 41.64 -15.97 2.76
CA ARG A 168 42.27 -16.98 3.61
C ARG A 168 43.77 -16.94 3.34
N GLU A 169 44.57 -16.87 4.40
CA GLU A 169 46.02 -17.15 4.34
C GLU A 169 46.29 -18.60 3.95
#